data_AF-A0A377XUV1-F1
#
_entry.id   AF-A0A377XUV1-F1
#
_cell.length_a   1.000
_cell.length_b   1.000
_cell.length_c   1.000
_cell.angle_alpha   90.00
_cell.angle_beta   90.00
_cell.angle_gamma   90.00
#
_symmetry.space_group_name_H-M   'P 1'
#
loop_
_entity.id
_entity.type
_entity.pdbx_description
1 polymer ?
#
loop_
_entity_poly.entity_id
_entity_poly.type
_entity_poly.pdbx_seq_one_letter_code
_entity_poly.pdbx_strand_id
1 'polypeptide(L)' 'MKRTRLENSCCPIARSLDVIGDWWSLLIVRDALRGVRRFSEFQKNLGIAKNMLAGR' A
#
# COMPACT_ATOMS: atom_id res chain seq x y z
N MET A 1 -2.77 13.32 2.98
CA MET A 1 -2.16 12.72 4.19
C MET A 1 -0.65 12.88 4.06
N LYS A 2 -0.02 13.66 4.95
CA LYS A 2 1.42 13.95 4.90
C LYS A 2 2.16 12.69 5.38
N ARG A 3 3.00 12.10 4.53
CA ARG A 3 3.77 10.90 4.87
C ARG A 3 4.96 11.34 5.74
N THR A 4 5.01 10.88 6.98
CA THR A 4 6.21 11.07 7.84
C THR A 4 7.23 10.04 7.38
N ARG A 5 8.38 10.50 6.87
CA ARG A 5 9.46 9.60 6.45
C ARG A 5 10.14 9.02 7.68
N LEU A 6 10.10 7.70 7.82
CA LEU A 6 10.70 6.98 8.95
C LEU A 6 11.88 6.10 8.52
N GLU A 7 12.37 6.27 7.29
CA GLU A 7 13.46 5.52 6.64
C GLU A 7 14.71 5.32 7.52
N ASN A 8 15.12 6.35 8.28
CA ASN A 8 16.32 6.33 9.13
C ASN A 8 16.02 6.08 10.62
N SER A 9 14.82 5.59 10.96
CA SER A 9 14.48 5.31 12.36
C SER A 9 15.19 4.06 12.88
N CYS A 10 15.83 4.16 14.05
CA CYS A 10 16.40 2.99 14.75
C CYS A 10 15.33 1.94 15.10
N CYS A 11 14.07 2.36 15.26
CA CYS A 11 12.93 1.47 15.53
C CYS A 11 12.55 0.66 14.25
N PRO A 12 12.62 -0.69 14.29
CA PRO A 12 12.24 -1.54 13.14
C PRO A 12 10.77 -1.41 12.75
N ILE A 13 9.90 -1.15 13.74
CA ILE A 13 8.46 -0.96 13.54
C ILE A 13 8.23 0.31 12.72
N ALA A 14 8.92 1.41 13.07
CA ALA A 14 8.81 2.68 12.36
C ALA A 14 9.27 2.57 10.89
N ARG A 15 10.37 1.84 10.63
CA ARG A 15 10.84 1.58 9.26
C ARG A 15 9.85 0.74 8.45
N SER A 16 9.28 -0.29 9.07
CA SER A 16 8.25 -1.11 8.40
C SER A 16 7.02 -0.26 8.07
N LEU A 17 6.57 0.56 9.02
CA LEU A 17 5.42 1.45 8.85
C LEU A 17 5.62 2.48 7.72
N ASP A 18 6.86 2.88 7.42
CA ASP A 18 7.15 3.77 6.30
C ASP A 18 6.76 3.13 4.95
N VAL A 19 7.05 1.83 4.82
CA VAL A 19 6.81 1.04 3.61
C VAL A 19 5.34 0.63 3.52
N ILE A 20 4.79 -0.01 4.55
CA ILE A 20 3.44 -0.62 4.51
C ILE A 20 2.34 0.23 5.15
N GLY A 21 2.69 1.34 5.80
CA GLY A 21 1.76 2.15 6.60
C GLY A 21 0.87 3.10 5.81
N ASP A 22 0.88 3.04 4.48
CA ASP A 22 -0.15 3.70 3.71
C ASP A 22 -1.46 2.88 3.70
N TRP A 23 -2.57 3.60 3.64
CA TRP A 23 -3.92 3.02 3.74
C TRP A 23 -4.19 1.92 2.70
N TRP A 24 -3.54 1.99 1.53
CA TRP A 24 -3.82 1.11 0.40
C TRP A 24 -2.89 -0.10 0.35
N SER A 25 -1.65 0.01 0.83
CA SER A 25 -0.65 -1.07 0.82
C SER A 25 -1.20 -2.36 1.45
N LEU A 26 -1.80 -2.27 2.64
CA LEU A 26 -2.38 -3.46 3.30
C LEU A 26 -3.56 -4.05 2.54
N LEU A 27 -4.38 -3.20 1.90
CA LEU A 27 -5.53 -3.65 1.11
C LEU A 27 -5.09 -4.30 -0.21
N ILE A 28 -4.02 -3.80 -0.84
CA ILE A 28 -3.40 -4.39 -2.02
C ILE A 28 -2.83 -5.76 -1.67
N VAL A 29 -2.07 -5.86 -0.57
CA VAL A 29 -1.51 -7.13 -0.08
C VAL A 29 -2.63 -8.13 0.22
N ARG A 30 -3.70 -7.71 0.89
CA ARG A 30 -4.88 -8.55 1.15
C ARG A 30 -5.47 -9.14 -0.14
N ASP A 31 -5.66 -8.30 -1.16
CA ASP A 31 -6.24 -8.74 -2.42
C ASP A 31 -5.27 -9.63 -3.21
N ALA A 32 -3.97 -9.37 -3.14
CA ALA A 32 -2.94 -10.22 -3.72
C ALA A 32 -2.92 -11.61 -3.07
N LEU A 33 -3.05 -11.67 -1.74
CA LEU A 33 -3.18 -12.93 -0.98
C LEU A 33 -4.48 -13.69 -1.29
N ARG A 34 -5.53 -13.00 -1.75
CA ARG A 34 -6.77 -13.60 -2.26
C ARG A 34 -6.65 -14.10 -3.71
N GLY A 35 -5.47 -13.98 -4.33
CA GLY A 35 -5.21 -14.44 -5.68
C GLY A 35 -5.50 -13.41 -6.77
N VAL A 36 -5.78 -12.15 -6.41
CA VAL A 36 -5.92 -11.06 -7.39
C VAL A 36 -4.54 -10.75 -7.97
N ARG A 37 -4.42 -10.73 -9.30
CA ARG A 37 -3.14 -10.51 -9.99
C ARG A 37 -3.19 -9.44 -11.06
N ARG A 38 -4.39 -8.99 -11.47
CA ARG A 38 -4.53 -7.96 -12.50
C ARG A 38 -4.76 -6.59 -11.86
N PHE A 39 -4.09 -5.57 -12.41
CA PHE A 39 -4.25 -4.18 -11.97
C PHE A 39 -5.71 -3.70 -12.01
N SER A 40 -6.44 -4.07 -13.06
CA SER A 40 -7.86 -3.72 -13.22
C SER A 40 -8.75 -4.31 -12.12
N GLU A 41 -8.39 -5.50 -11.61
CA GLU A 41 -9.12 -6.15 -10.52
C GLU A 41 -8.84 -5.48 -9.19
N PHE A 42 -7.59 -5.11 -8.91
CA PHE A 42 -7.25 -4.28 -7.75
C PHE A 42 -8.00 -2.95 -7.79
N GLN A 43 -8.03 -2.27 -8.94
CA GLN A 43 -8.79 -1.04 -9.08
C GLN A 43 -10.29 -1.24 -8.79
N LYS A 44 -10.88 -2.34 -9.29
CA LYS A 44 -12.30 -2.66 -9.10
C LYS A 44 -12.62 -3.03 -7.64
N ASN A 45 -11.76 -3.83 -7.00
CA ASN A 45 -11.98 -4.32 -5.64
C ASN A 45 -11.72 -3.26 -4.57
N LEU A 46 -10.69 -2.43 -4.77
CA LEU A 46 -10.34 -1.35 -3.83
C LEU A 46 -11.11 -0.06 -4.09
N GLY A 47 -11.72 0.11 -5.26
CA GLY A 47 -12.42 1.36 -5.63
C GLY A 47 -11.48 2.58 -5.72
N ILE A 48 -10.18 2.34 -5.86
CA ILE A 48 -9.14 3.38 -5.85
C ILE A 48 -8.93 3.96 -7.26
N ALA A 49 -8.62 5.26 -7.34
CA ALA A 49 -8.22 5.90 -8.59
C ALA A 49 -6.92 5.26 -9.14
N LYS A 50 -6.86 5.02 -10.47
CA LYS A 50 -5.69 4.41 -11.14
C LYS A 50 -4.38 5.09 -10.79
N ASN A 51 -4.36 6.43 -10.72
CA ASN A 51 -3.16 7.21 -10.43
C ASN A 51 -2.64 6.98 -9.00
N MET A 52 -3.55 6.74 -8.06
CA MET A 52 -3.19 6.42 -6.67
C MET A 52 -2.69 4.98 -6.52
N LEU A 53 -3.20 4.06 -7.34
CA LEU A 53 -2.74 2.66 -7.37
C LEU A 53 -1.40 2.51 -8.11
N ALA A 54 -1.18 3.26 -9.20
CA ALA A 54 0.06 3.21 -9.97
C ALA A 54 1.24 3.90 -9.25
N GLY A 55 0.98 4.77 -8.28
CA GLY A 55 2.00 5.41 -7.45
C GLY A 55 2.44 4.59 -6.23
N ARG A 56 2.09 3.31 -6.18
CA ARG A 56 2.42 2.36 -5.11
C ARG A 56 3.27 1.24 -5.69
#